data_AF-A0A958QNZ0-F1
#
_entry.id   AF-A0A958QNZ0-F1
#
_cell.length_a   1.000
_cell.length_b   1.000
_cell.length_c   1.000
_cell.angle_alpha   90.00
_cell.angle_beta   90.00
_cell.angle_gamma   90.00
#
_symmetry.space_group_name_H-M   'P 1'
#
loop_
_entity.id
_entity.type
_entity.pdbx_description
1 polymer ?
#
loop_
_entity_poly.entity_id
_entity_poly.type
_entity_poly.pdbx_seq_one_letter_code
_entity_poly.pdbx_strand_id
1 'polypeptide(L)'
;MIGSPKSRALIDQYKKDSSRNDFLKLFKAERGPEYCPIDAPDSALAQLNSLNKNILTRVAPPKIKLECIKASMKRIPKVELSSRSGKNPYSRRGVCTSDSGLPKWQNSEPCMNSELTELVQWSVNKAIECGNALALRISGLPLDPEIFFQKINNESAFGFHLQNNGGIGIGQLTSIAMKEISRPSQMPIEGPPRKNYIQAAQEESACSTFKSVLNKDVEFTNARQVRHCQLLWTGNGLARNLFYSIMTFIHNRSVIGYKNGRPAGGVRQIVKAYGITDAKKINYLTLISYGRNGLAKVAATIETMSKDPSLAGVNLNTMPLDQFLEHLEKMSPYLKETRNKMNEFLDNYQAEKNPSNQTGALCVE
;
A
#
# COMPACT_ATOMS: atom_id res chain seq x y z
N MET A 1 -4.35 16.27 -30.47
CA MET A 1 -3.57 17.06 -31.46
C MET A 1 -2.28 17.48 -30.78
N ILE A 2 -1.21 16.70 -30.94
CA ILE A 2 0.15 17.15 -30.64
C ILE A 2 0.83 17.19 -31.99
N GLY A 3 1.06 18.39 -32.49
CA GLY A 3 1.53 18.65 -33.86
C GLY A 3 1.50 20.12 -34.22
N SER A 4 1.49 21.02 -33.22
CA SER A 4 1.66 22.44 -33.51
C SER A 4 3.17 22.73 -33.63
N PRO A 5 3.57 23.65 -34.53
CA PRO A 5 4.97 24.10 -34.66
C PRO A 5 5.60 24.56 -33.33
N LYS A 6 4.80 25.04 -32.37
CA LYS A 6 5.27 25.40 -31.02
C LYS A 6 5.71 24.18 -30.20
N SER A 7 5.10 23.01 -30.41
CA SER A 7 5.46 21.78 -29.70
C SER A 7 6.79 21.18 -30.17
N ARG A 8 7.18 21.38 -31.43
CA ARG A 8 8.51 20.95 -31.95
C ARG A 8 9.64 21.86 -31.47
N ALA A 9 9.42 23.17 -31.44
CA ALA A 9 10.40 24.13 -30.89
C ALA A 9 10.74 23.88 -29.41
N LEU A 10 9.76 23.42 -28.61
CA LEU A 10 9.94 23.05 -27.21
C LEU A 10 10.75 21.76 -27.01
N ILE A 11 10.69 20.81 -27.94
CA ILE A 11 11.46 19.54 -27.88
C ILE A 11 12.93 19.77 -28.25
N ASP A 12 13.21 20.67 -29.21
CA ASP A 12 14.58 21.02 -29.58
C ASP A 12 15.26 21.89 -28.50
N GLN A 13 14.47 22.66 -27.73
CA GLN A 13 14.93 23.36 -26.53
C GLN A 13 15.18 22.39 -25.36
N TYR A 14 14.38 21.33 -25.23
CA TYR A 14 14.52 20.26 -24.22
C TYR A 14 15.81 19.44 -24.34
N LYS A 15 16.38 19.32 -25.55
CA LYS A 15 17.67 18.65 -25.75
C LYS A 15 18.88 19.49 -25.36
N LYS A 16 18.71 20.81 -25.20
CA LYS A 16 19.80 21.75 -24.91
C LYS A 16 19.88 22.17 -23.45
N ASP A 17 18.77 22.13 -22.71
CA ASP A 17 18.75 22.57 -21.31
C ASP A 17 18.29 21.46 -20.36
N SER A 18 19.24 20.98 -19.56
CA SER A 18 19.09 19.98 -18.50
C SER A 18 18.41 20.54 -17.24
N SER A 19 17.31 21.29 -17.37
CA SER A 19 16.65 21.90 -16.20
C SER A 19 15.22 21.39 -15.95
N ARG A 20 15.16 20.61 -14.87
CA ARG A 20 14.08 20.13 -13.98
C ARG A 20 12.77 20.94 -13.85
N ASN A 21 12.66 22.15 -14.38
CA ASN A 21 11.58 23.10 -14.08
C ASN A 21 10.36 23.04 -15.03
N ASP A 22 10.50 22.50 -16.24
CA ASP A 22 9.36 22.46 -17.19
C ASP A 22 8.43 21.25 -17.00
N PHE A 23 8.85 20.23 -16.25
CA PHE A 23 7.99 19.10 -15.84
C PHE A 23 6.79 19.58 -14.99
N LEU A 24 6.99 20.62 -14.17
CA LEU A 24 5.95 21.23 -13.33
C LEU A 24 4.90 22.04 -14.12
N LYS A 25 5.24 22.54 -15.31
CA LYS A 25 4.30 23.31 -16.14
C LYS A 25 3.29 22.41 -16.86
N LEU A 26 3.70 21.19 -17.24
CA LEU A 26 2.79 20.17 -17.80
C LEU A 26 1.73 19.70 -16.79
N PHE A 27 1.99 19.83 -15.48
CA PHE A 27 1.08 19.43 -14.40
C PHE A 27 -0.02 20.45 -14.08
N LYS A 28 0.16 21.73 -14.45
CA LYS A 28 -0.72 22.83 -14.00
C LYS A 28 -1.84 23.21 -14.97
N ALA A 29 -1.81 22.75 -16.22
CA ALA A 29 -2.72 23.22 -17.25
C ALA A 29 -3.73 22.13 -17.64
N GLU A 30 -4.82 21.99 -16.86
CA GLU A 30 -6.21 21.79 -17.34
C GLU A 30 -7.16 21.26 -16.22
N ARG A 31 -8.27 21.99 -16.00
CA ARG A 31 -9.65 21.52 -15.63
C ARG A 31 -10.19 21.70 -14.20
N GLY A 32 -11.41 22.27 -14.15
CA GLY A 32 -12.66 21.67 -13.63
C GLY A 32 -12.93 21.67 -12.10
N PRO A 33 -14.16 21.99 -11.63
CA PRO A 33 -14.52 22.10 -10.20
C PRO A 33 -14.51 20.77 -9.40
N GLU A 34 -14.26 19.63 -10.05
CA GLU A 34 -14.12 18.32 -9.40
C GLU A 34 -12.66 17.97 -9.02
N TYR A 35 -11.67 18.76 -9.44
CA TYR A 35 -10.27 18.52 -9.15
C TYR A 35 -9.85 19.13 -7.81
N CYS A 36 -9.26 18.30 -6.94
CA CYS A 36 -8.55 18.77 -5.76
C CYS A 36 -7.47 19.76 -6.24
N PRO A 37 -7.39 21.00 -5.72
CA PRO A 37 -6.25 21.86 -6.01
C PRO A 37 -4.98 21.10 -5.62
N ILE A 38 -4.09 20.90 -6.59
CA ILE A 38 -2.81 20.23 -6.38
C ILE A 38 -1.95 21.18 -5.55
N ASP A 39 -1.72 20.84 -4.27
CA ASP A 39 -0.58 21.39 -3.55
C ASP A 39 0.67 20.91 -4.32
N ALA A 40 1.38 21.85 -4.98
CA ALA A 40 2.44 21.53 -5.93
C ALA A 40 3.55 20.65 -5.32
N PRO A 41 4.25 19.81 -6.13
CA PRO A 41 5.22 18.81 -5.66
C PRO A 41 6.50 19.35 -5.03
N ASP A 42 6.66 20.68 -4.88
CA ASP A 42 7.91 21.33 -4.50
C ASP A 42 8.50 20.80 -3.18
N SER A 43 7.66 20.22 -2.31
CA SER A 43 8.10 19.63 -1.04
C SER A 43 8.68 18.21 -1.14
N ALA A 44 8.26 17.38 -2.09
CA ALA A 44 8.69 15.98 -2.15
C ALA A 44 10.15 15.84 -2.61
N LEU A 45 10.57 16.69 -3.56
CA LEU A 45 11.94 16.74 -4.08
C LEU A 45 12.91 17.44 -3.11
N ALA A 46 12.42 18.46 -2.39
CA ALA A 46 13.21 19.15 -1.37
C ALA A 46 13.44 18.29 -0.11
N GLN A 47 12.49 17.41 0.25
CA GLN A 47 12.64 16.45 1.33
C GLN A 47 13.62 15.31 1.03
N LEU A 48 13.77 14.93 -0.25
CA LEU A 48 14.79 13.97 -0.69
C LEU A 48 16.22 14.48 -0.45
N ASN A 49 16.43 15.80 -0.50
CA ASN A 49 17.74 16.42 -0.34
C ASN A 49 18.09 16.78 1.12
N SER A 50 17.16 16.70 2.07
CA SER A 50 17.36 17.21 3.45
C SER A 50 17.52 16.14 4.54
N LEU A 51 17.57 14.86 4.20
CA LEU A 51 17.63 13.77 5.19
C LEU A 51 19.05 13.29 5.45
N ASN A 52 19.79 14.03 6.29
CA ASN A 52 20.92 13.48 7.03
C ASN A 52 21.14 14.27 8.33
N LYS A 53 20.50 13.81 9.43
CA LYS A 53 21.06 13.84 10.80
C LYS A 53 20.11 13.29 11.86
N ASN A 54 20.72 12.56 12.80
CA ASN A 54 20.28 12.15 14.14
C ASN A 54 19.42 10.88 14.23
N ILE A 55 20.13 9.76 14.44
CA ILE A 55 19.59 8.48 14.88
C ILE A 55 19.90 8.34 16.38
N LEU A 56 18.85 8.29 17.20
CA LEU A 56 18.87 7.58 18.47
C LEU A 56 18.26 6.21 18.22
N THR A 57 18.98 5.17 18.65
CA THR A 57 18.87 3.77 18.26
C THR A 57 17.50 3.14 18.58
N ARG A 58 16.55 3.27 17.64
CA ARG A 58 15.61 2.20 17.32
C ARG A 58 16.18 1.45 16.12
N VAL A 59 16.27 0.12 16.18
CA VAL A 59 16.66 -0.69 15.02
C VAL A 59 15.70 -0.34 13.87
N ALA A 60 16.23 0.27 12.81
CA ALA A 60 15.43 0.65 11.66
C ALA A 60 14.80 -0.63 11.08
N PRO A 61 13.51 -0.61 10.69
CA PRO A 61 12.91 -1.79 10.06
C PRO A 61 13.67 -2.10 8.77
N PRO A 62 13.80 -3.39 8.43
CA PRO A 62 14.46 -3.78 7.19
C PRO A 62 13.70 -3.23 5.98
N LYS A 63 14.44 -2.86 4.92
CA LYS A 63 13.92 -2.06 3.79
C LYS A 63 13.58 -2.93 2.60
N ILE A 64 12.58 -2.50 1.82
CA ILE A 64 12.26 -3.13 0.53
C ILE A 64 13.26 -2.69 -0.53
N LYS A 65 13.86 -3.67 -1.18
CA LYS A 65 14.86 -3.48 -2.24
C LYS A 65 14.26 -2.92 -3.52
N LEU A 66 15.03 -2.11 -4.25
CA LEU A 66 14.58 -1.38 -5.45
C LEU A 66 14.22 -2.34 -6.58
N GLU A 67 15.06 -3.36 -6.78
CA GLU A 67 14.91 -4.39 -7.78
C GLU A 67 13.63 -5.20 -7.59
N CYS A 68 13.17 -5.37 -6.34
CA CYS A 68 11.90 -6.05 -6.07
C CYS A 68 10.71 -5.21 -6.52
N ILE A 69 10.73 -3.91 -6.26
CA ILE A 69 9.69 -3.00 -6.76
C ILE A 69 9.74 -2.94 -8.30
N LYS A 70 10.93 -2.85 -8.91
CA LYS A 70 11.10 -2.91 -10.37
C LYS A 70 10.49 -4.18 -10.96
N ALA A 71 10.77 -5.35 -10.36
CA ALA A 71 10.23 -6.62 -10.84
C ALA A 71 8.72 -6.77 -10.59
N SER A 72 8.21 -6.31 -9.44
CA SER A 72 6.77 -6.28 -9.17
C SER A 72 6.04 -5.42 -10.19
N MET A 73 6.57 -4.23 -10.48
CA MET A 73 5.99 -3.30 -11.45
C MET A 73 5.87 -3.92 -12.84
N LYS A 74 6.77 -4.81 -13.28
CA LYS A 74 6.66 -5.49 -14.60
C LYS A 74 5.44 -6.42 -14.73
N ARG A 75 4.80 -6.79 -13.62
CA ARG A 75 3.66 -7.72 -13.59
C ARG A 75 2.36 -7.03 -14.02
N ILE A 76 1.39 -7.84 -14.44
CA ILE A 76 0.01 -7.37 -14.62
C ILE A 76 -0.60 -7.11 -13.23
N PRO A 77 -0.99 -5.87 -12.91
CA PRO A 77 -1.70 -5.61 -11.65
C PRO A 77 -3.06 -6.32 -11.67
N LYS A 78 -3.57 -6.65 -10.48
CA LYS A 78 -4.91 -7.23 -10.29
C LYS A 78 -6.02 -6.35 -10.87
N VAL A 79 -5.77 -5.04 -10.89
CA VAL A 79 -6.67 -4.05 -11.46
C VAL A 79 -6.72 -4.26 -12.96
N GLU A 80 -7.69 -5.06 -13.42
CA GLU A 80 -8.20 -4.93 -14.77
C GLU A 80 -8.73 -3.50 -14.88
N LEU A 81 -7.92 -2.61 -15.42
CA LEU A 81 -8.44 -1.37 -15.99
C LEU A 81 -9.60 -1.80 -16.87
N SER A 82 -10.77 -1.22 -16.65
CA SER A 82 -12.03 -1.44 -17.39
C SER A 82 -11.92 -1.16 -18.90
N SER A 83 -10.72 -1.14 -19.47
CA SER A 83 -10.47 -1.31 -20.88
C SER A 83 -10.90 -2.72 -21.30
N ARG A 84 -11.91 -2.78 -22.19
CA ARG A 84 -12.46 -3.97 -22.87
C ARG A 84 -11.43 -4.80 -23.67
N SER A 85 -10.13 -4.68 -23.41
CA SER A 85 -9.09 -5.23 -24.29
C SER A 85 -8.16 -6.26 -23.65
N GLY A 86 -8.26 -6.57 -22.36
CA GLY A 86 -7.45 -7.64 -21.72
C GLY A 86 -5.93 -7.49 -21.93
N LYS A 87 -5.47 -6.28 -22.27
CA LYS A 87 -4.06 -6.02 -22.59
C LYS A 87 -3.39 -5.48 -21.33
N ASN A 88 -2.41 -6.25 -20.87
CA ASN A 88 -1.46 -5.89 -19.83
C ASN A 88 -0.92 -4.45 -20.05
N PRO A 89 -1.02 -3.54 -19.06
CA PRO A 89 -0.43 -2.20 -19.17
C PRO A 89 1.09 -2.25 -19.36
N TYR A 90 1.77 -3.31 -18.91
CA TYR A 90 3.20 -3.52 -19.17
C TYR A 90 3.54 -4.25 -20.48
N SER A 91 2.69 -5.15 -21.00
CA SER A 91 3.11 -5.99 -22.15
C SER A 91 3.01 -5.31 -23.52
N ARG A 92 2.46 -4.09 -23.63
CA ARG A 92 2.49 -3.36 -24.91
C ARG A 92 2.83 -1.87 -24.82
N ARG A 93 3.04 -1.30 -23.63
CA ARG A 93 3.42 0.12 -23.44
C ARG A 93 4.33 0.37 -22.23
N GLY A 94 4.98 -0.67 -21.71
CA GLY A 94 6.03 -0.56 -20.68
C GLY A 94 7.35 0.03 -21.19
N VAL A 95 7.44 0.34 -22.49
CA VAL A 95 8.41 1.30 -23.03
C VAL A 95 7.62 2.57 -23.30
N CYS A 96 8.08 3.71 -22.77
CA CYS A 96 7.63 5.04 -23.18
C CYS A 96 7.88 5.19 -24.69
N THR A 97 7.00 4.66 -25.53
CA THR A 97 6.96 5.02 -26.94
C THR A 97 6.01 6.17 -27.03
N SER A 98 6.53 7.32 -27.45
CA SER A 98 5.78 8.55 -27.73
C SER A 98 4.79 8.40 -28.90
N ASP A 99 4.22 7.21 -29.09
CA ASP A 99 3.41 6.89 -30.26
C ASP A 99 1.99 7.42 -30.05
N SER A 100 1.72 8.48 -30.82
CA SER A 100 0.58 9.37 -30.86
C SER A 100 -0.78 8.73 -31.22
N GLY A 101 -0.94 7.41 -31.09
CA GLY A 101 -2.09 6.65 -31.60
C GLY A 101 -3.15 6.27 -30.57
N LEU A 102 -3.03 6.69 -29.31
CA LEU A 102 -3.84 6.14 -28.21
C LEU A 102 -4.97 7.08 -27.76
N PRO A 103 -6.13 6.54 -27.33
CA PRO A 103 -7.24 7.34 -26.83
C PRO A 103 -6.81 8.26 -25.68
N LYS A 104 -7.31 9.52 -25.67
CA LYS A 104 -6.88 10.59 -24.74
C LYS A 104 -6.83 10.22 -23.24
N TRP A 105 -7.64 9.27 -22.78
CA TRP A 105 -7.68 8.83 -21.37
C TRP A 105 -6.60 7.80 -21.01
N GLN A 106 -6.00 7.12 -22.00
CA GLN A 106 -4.83 6.25 -21.80
C GLN A 106 -3.49 7.01 -21.89
N ASN A 107 -3.51 8.27 -22.32
CA ASN A 107 -2.32 9.14 -22.39
C ASN A 107 -2.05 9.91 -21.08
N SER A 108 -2.82 9.65 -20.01
CA SER A 108 -2.70 10.32 -18.72
C SER A 108 -2.12 9.43 -17.60
N GLU A 109 -1.82 8.16 -17.87
CA GLU A 109 -1.15 7.30 -16.89
C GLU A 109 0.36 7.60 -16.90
N PRO A 110 0.99 7.82 -15.72
CA PRO A 110 2.41 8.11 -15.65
C PRO A 110 3.19 6.89 -16.14
N CYS A 111 4.06 7.10 -17.12
CA CYS A 111 4.97 6.06 -17.55
C CYS A 111 5.99 5.80 -16.44
N MET A 112 6.13 4.54 -16.05
CA MET A 112 7.03 4.15 -14.96
C MET A 112 8.47 4.07 -15.48
N ASN A 113 9.30 5.02 -15.07
CA ASN A 113 10.74 5.05 -15.34
C ASN A 113 11.56 4.83 -14.05
N SER A 114 12.89 4.81 -14.16
CA SER A 114 13.82 4.63 -13.04
C SER A 114 13.53 5.58 -11.87
N GLU A 115 13.38 6.86 -12.17
CA GLU A 115 13.20 7.93 -11.19
C GLU A 115 11.88 7.76 -10.43
N LEU A 116 10.80 7.40 -11.13
CA LEU A 116 9.51 7.15 -10.51
C LEU A 116 9.52 5.87 -9.68
N THR A 117 10.21 4.82 -10.13
CA THR A 117 10.38 3.60 -9.35
C THR A 117 11.19 3.85 -8.06
N GLU A 118 12.26 4.65 -8.13
CA GLU A 118 13.04 5.07 -6.96
C GLU A 118 12.21 5.90 -5.98
N LEU A 119 11.38 6.83 -6.49
CA LEU A 119 10.43 7.58 -5.65
C LEU A 119 9.44 6.66 -4.95
N VAL A 120 8.89 5.66 -5.65
CA VAL A 120 7.98 4.69 -5.05
C VAL A 120 8.70 3.86 -3.98
N GLN A 121 9.91 3.38 -4.25
CA GLN A 121 10.70 2.62 -3.27
C GLN A 121 10.98 3.44 -2.01
N TRP A 122 11.48 4.66 -2.18
CA TRP A 122 11.73 5.56 -1.07
C TRP A 122 10.45 5.82 -0.26
N SER A 123 9.33 6.08 -0.94
CA SER A 123 8.05 6.36 -0.28
C SER A 123 7.54 5.14 0.51
N VAL A 124 7.63 3.94 -0.07
CA VAL A 124 7.26 2.67 0.59
C VAL A 124 8.11 2.46 1.84
N ASN A 125 9.43 2.62 1.74
CA ASN A 125 10.32 2.42 2.87
C ASN A 125 10.11 3.46 3.97
N LYS A 126 9.81 4.72 3.63
CA LYS A 126 9.40 5.73 4.62
C LYS A 126 8.06 5.40 5.28
N ALA A 127 7.12 4.85 4.52
CA ALA A 127 5.87 4.38 5.08
C ALA A 127 6.10 3.24 6.07
N ILE A 128 6.95 2.25 5.73
CA ILE A 128 7.32 1.14 6.62
C ILE A 128 8.01 1.66 7.90
N GLU A 129 8.92 2.62 7.79
CA GLU A 129 9.60 3.25 8.91
C GLU A 129 8.61 3.89 9.91
N CYS A 130 7.75 4.77 9.40
CA CYS A 130 6.67 5.39 10.18
C CYS A 130 5.71 4.34 10.76
N GLY A 131 5.28 3.39 9.93
CA GLY A 131 4.39 2.31 10.27
C GLY A 131 4.90 1.44 11.40
N ASN A 132 6.17 1.02 11.34
CA ASN A 132 6.80 0.20 12.35
C ASN A 132 6.88 0.93 13.69
N ALA A 133 7.27 2.21 13.69
CA ALA A 133 7.31 3.02 14.90
C ALA A 133 5.92 3.12 15.57
N LEU A 134 4.88 3.40 14.77
CA LEU A 134 3.50 3.46 15.24
C LEU A 134 2.99 2.09 15.70
N ALA A 135 3.30 1.03 14.97
CA ALA A 135 2.93 -0.35 15.28
C ALA A 135 3.48 -0.80 16.64
N LEU A 136 4.76 -0.54 16.91
CA LEU A 136 5.40 -0.80 18.19
C LEU A 136 4.75 0.03 19.30
N ARG A 137 4.54 1.33 19.09
CA ARG A 137 3.87 2.22 20.05
C ARG A 137 2.44 1.77 20.37
N ILE A 138 1.69 1.29 19.38
CA ILE A 138 0.26 1.00 19.50
C ILE A 138 -0.01 -0.40 20.03
N SER A 139 0.79 -1.38 19.61
CA SER A 139 0.50 -2.80 19.76
C SER A 139 1.65 -3.63 20.36
N GLY A 140 2.86 -3.07 20.41
CA GLY A 140 4.07 -3.80 20.82
C GLY A 140 4.59 -4.80 19.78
N LEU A 141 3.96 -4.90 18.61
CA LEU A 141 4.40 -5.78 17.52
C LEU A 141 4.96 -4.95 16.35
N PRO A 142 6.14 -5.29 15.82
CA PRO A 142 6.70 -4.59 14.67
C PRO A 142 5.86 -4.82 13.42
N LEU A 143 5.92 -3.88 12.47
CA LEU A 143 5.40 -4.12 11.13
C LEU A 143 6.35 -5.09 10.42
N ASP A 144 5.81 -6.04 9.66
CA ASP A 144 6.61 -6.98 8.87
C ASP A 144 6.71 -6.46 7.43
N PRO A 145 7.90 -6.02 6.98
CA PRO A 145 8.09 -5.52 5.63
C PRO A 145 7.83 -6.57 4.55
N GLU A 146 8.11 -7.86 4.80
CA GLU A 146 7.86 -8.96 3.87
C GLU A 146 6.36 -9.02 3.54
N ILE A 147 5.53 -8.96 4.58
CA ILE A 147 4.07 -9.01 4.47
C ILE A 147 3.51 -7.74 3.83
N PHE A 148 4.07 -6.58 4.15
CA PHE A 148 3.65 -5.32 3.52
C PHE A 148 4.01 -5.31 2.03
N PHE A 149 5.19 -5.81 1.64
CA PHE A 149 5.58 -6.01 0.25
C PHE A 149 4.59 -6.93 -0.47
N GLN A 150 4.32 -8.12 0.09
CA GLN A 150 3.35 -9.07 -0.47
C GLN A 150 1.99 -8.41 -0.71
N LYS A 151 1.51 -7.62 0.26
CA LYS A 151 0.25 -6.87 0.13
C LYS A 151 0.29 -5.91 -1.05
N ILE A 152 1.25 -4.98 -1.08
CA ILE A 152 1.30 -3.94 -2.11
C ILE A 152 1.55 -4.54 -3.49
N ASN A 153 2.39 -5.59 -3.56
CA ASN A 153 2.55 -6.40 -4.75
C ASN A 153 1.17 -6.92 -5.18
N ASN A 154 0.49 -7.73 -4.36
CA ASN A 154 -0.80 -8.32 -4.70
C ASN A 154 -1.85 -7.28 -5.18
N GLU A 155 -1.96 -6.16 -4.48
CA GLU A 155 -2.99 -5.15 -4.75
C GLU A 155 -2.76 -4.36 -6.05
N SER A 156 -1.55 -3.84 -6.25
CA SER A 156 -1.31 -2.84 -7.31
C SER A 156 -0.04 -3.08 -8.12
N ALA A 157 0.76 -4.09 -7.78
CA ALA A 157 2.10 -4.23 -8.35
C ALA A 157 2.95 -2.94 -8.17
N PHE A 158 2.73 -2.22 -7.05
CA PHE A 158 3.29 -0.90 -6.77
C PHE A 158 2.82 0.24 -7.70
N GLY A 159 1.79 0.01 -8.53
CA GLY A 159 1.16 1.03 -9.36
C GLY A 159 0.28 1.99 -8.56
N PHE A 160 0.81 3.17 -8.23
CA PHE A 160 0.11 4.15 -7.39
C PHE A 160 -1.03 4.90 -8.09
N HIS A 161 -1.07 4.89 -9.42
CA HIS A 161 -2.10 5.54 -10.23
C HIS A 161 -3.31 4.62 -10.50
N LEU A 162 -3.28 3.37 -10.03
CA LEU A 162 -4.30 2.37 -10.34
C LEU A 162 -5.55 2.55 -9.50
N GLN A 163 -6.70 2.28 -10.12
CA GLN A 163 -8.01 2.31 -9.47
C GLN A 163 -8.84 1.10 -9.89
N ASN A 164 -9.43 0.41 -8.92
CA ASN A 164 -10.36 -0.70 -9.14
C ASN A 164 -11.74 -0.39 -8.53
N ASN A 165 -12.74 -1.25 -8.78
CA ASN A 165 -14.05 -1.20 -8.14
C ASN A 165 -13.93 -1.26 -6.61
N GLY A 166 -13.92 -0.08 -5.99
CA GLY A 166 -13.88 0.10 -4.55
C GLY A 166 -12.48 0.34 -3.94
N GLY A 167 -11.40 0.29 -4.73
CA GLY A 167 -10.02 0.47 -4.26
C GLY A 167 -9.25 1.52 -5.07
N ILE A 168 -8.44 2.33 -4.39
CA ILE A 168 -7.73 3.47 -4.99
C ILE A 168 -6.25 3.40 -4.61
N GLY A 169 -5.36 3.58 -5.60
CA GLY A 169 -3.92 3.81 -5.47
C GLY A 169 -3.08 2.59 -5.06
N ILE A 170 -1.85 2.84 -4.62
CA ILE A 170 -0.84 1.79 -4.44
C ILE A 170 -1.25 0.68 -3.45
N GLY A 171 -2.02 1.01 -2.42
CA GLY A 171 -2.54 0.03 -1.47
C GLY A 171 -3.98 -0.38 -1.71
N GLN A 172 -4.60 0.06 -2.81
CA GLN A 172 -6.00 -0.17 -3.18
C GLN A 172 -6.97 0.16 -2.03
N LEU A 173 -6.82 1.34 -1.44
CA LEU A 173 -7.61 1.79 -0.30
C LEU A 173 -9.07 1.98 -0.65
N THR A 174 -9.95 1.46 0.21
CA THR A 174 -11.40 1.62 0.09
C THR A 174 -11.87 2.81 0.92
N SER A 175 -13.00 3.43 0.51
CA SER A 175 -13.62 4.48 1.33
C SER A 175 -14.05 4.00 2.72
N ILE A 176 -14.26 2.69 2.90
CA ILE A 176 -14.56 2.09 4.21
C ILE A 176 -13.30 2.08 5.09
N ALA A 177 -12.19 1.55 4.58
CA ALA A 177 -10.92 1.53 5.31
C ALA A 177 -10.46 2.94 5.70
N MET A 178 -10.64 3.91 4.80
CA MET A 178 -10.36 5.32 5.08
C MET A 178 -11.20 5.84 6.25
N LYS A 179 -12.52 5.62 6.24
CA LYS A 179 -13.43 6.00 7.34
C LYS A 179 -13.09 5.32 8.67
N GLU A 180 -12.47 4.15 8.63
CA GLU A 180 -12.07 3.46 9.86
C GLU A 180 -10.92 4.18 10.57
N ILE A 181 -10.04 4.82 9.80
CA ILE A 181 -8.80 5.45 10.27
C ILE A 181 -8.93 6.96 10.43
N SER A 182 -9.66 7.64 9.54
CA SER A 182 -9.68 9.11 9.41
C SER A 182 -10.80 9.80 10.21
N ARG A 183 -11.39 9.19 11.24
CA ARG A 183 -12.57 9.77 11.92
C ARG A 183 -12.19 10.74 13.06
N PRO A 184 -12.57 12.04 12.99
CA PRO A 184 -12.55 12.95 14.13
C PRO A 184 -13.70 12.68 15.12
N SER A 185 -13.58 13.21 16.34
CA SER A 185 -14.27 12.86 17.60
C SER A 185 -15.79 13.04 17.70
N GLN A 186 -16.52 13.29 16.60
CA GLN A 186 -17.93 13.74 16.67
C GLN A 186 -18.99 12.67 16.37
N MET A 187 -18.65 11.38 16.41
CA MET A 187 -19.69 10.33 16.48
C MET A 187 -19.64 9.65 17.85
N PRO A 188 -20.76 9.60 18.60
CA PRO A 188 -20.86 8.76 19.78
C PRO A 188 -20.95 7.31 19.30
N ILE A 189 -19.80 6.69 19.10
CA ILE A 189 -19.70 5.24 19.20
C ILE A 189 -19.16 5.01 20.61
N GLU A 190 -19.97 4.43 21.49
CA GLU A 190 -19.50 3.92 22.77
C GLU A 190 -18.33 2.96 22.53
N GLY A 191 -17.15 3.36 22.99
CA GLY A 191 -15.90 2.62 22.83
C GLY A 191 -14.68 3.53 23.07
N PRO A 192 -13.51 2.98 23.44
CA PRO A 192 -12.30 3.79 23.61
C PRO A 192 -12.00 4.53 22.30
N PRO A 193 -11.52 5.79 22.37
CA PRO A 193 -11.30 6.62 21.20
C PRO A 193 -10.44 5.84 20.20
N ARG A 194 -10.94 5.70 18.96
CA ARG A 194 -10.15 5.18 17.84
C ARG A 194 -8.84 5.98 17.85
N LYS A 195 -7.73 5.31 18.15
CA LYS A 195 -6.42 5.97 18.30
C LYS A 195 -6.25 6.90 17.10
N ASN A 196 -6.07 8.19 17.37
CA ASN A 196 -5.92 9.18 16.31
C ASN A 196 -4.56 8.92 15.64
N TYR A 197 -4.53 7.99 14.67
CA TYR A 197 -3.31 7.56 13.98
C TYR A 197 -2.59 8.76 13.34
N ILE A 198 -3.36 9.76 12.90
CA ILE A 198 -2.86 11.02 12.38
C ILE A 198 -2.11 11.79 13.47
N GLN A 199 -2.73 12.00 14.64
CA GLN A 199 -2.05 12.65 15.76
C GLN A 199 -0.81 11.86 16.24
N ALA A 200 -0.93 10.54 16.37
CA ALA A 200 0.19 9.70 16.75
C ALA A 200 1.35 9.80 15.74
N ALA A 201 1.04 9.91 14.45
CA ALA A 201 2.01 10.15 13.39
C ALA A 201 2.61 11.58 13.44
N GLN A 202 1.82 12.59 13.81
CA GLN A 202 2.33 13.96 13.99
C GLN A 202 3.35 14.06 15.14
N GLU A 203 3.19 13.23 16.18
CA GLU A 203 4.12 13.15 17.31
C GLU A 203 5.34 12.26 17.01
N GLU A 204 5.23 11.31 16.08
CA GLU A 204 6.31 10.34 15.80
C GLU A 204 7.35 10.90 14.81
N SER A 205 8.61 10.84 15.22
CA SER A 205 9.77 11.32 14.45
C SER A 205 9.95 10.58 13.13
N ALA A 206 9.75 9.24 13.14
CA ALA A 206 9.79 8.37 11.96
C ALA A 206 8.71 8.71 10.92
N CYS A 207 7.67 9.45 11.31
CA CYS A 207 6.58 9.89 10.44
C CYS A 207 6.75 11.32 9.92
N SER A 208 7.89 11.97 10.16
CA SER A 208 8.18 13.35 9.76
C SER A 208 7.87 13.66 8.29
N THR A 209 8.23 12.76 7.37
CA THR A 209 7.94 12.87 5.93
C THR A 209 6.44 13.02 5.62
N PHE A 210 5.56 12.45 6.44
CA PHE A 210 4.11 12.49 6.21
C PHE A 210 3.43 13.69 6.88
N LYS A 211 4.09 14.41 7.79
CA LYS A 211 3.44 15.45 8.62
C LYS A 211 2.74 16.52 7.80
N SER A 212 3.39 17.08 6.78
CA SER A 212 2.79 18.10 5.92
C SER A 212 1.54 17.60 5.20
N VAL A 213 1.56 16.34 4.76
CA VAL A 213 0.48 15.68 4.02
C VAL A 213 -0.71 15.35 4.92
N LEU A 214 -0.43 15.05 6.20
CA LEU A 214 -1.42 14.66 7.21
C LEU A 214 -2.00 15.84 8.00
N ASN A 215 -1.41 17.03 7.92
CA ASN A 215 -1.96 18.25 8.52
C ASN A 215 -3.31 18.67 7.92
N LYS A 216 -3.59 18.23 6.69
CA LYS A 216 -4.92 18.31 6.08
C LYS A 216 -5.44 16.87 5.95
N ASP A 217 -6.49 16.52 6.68
CA ASP A 217 -7.11 15.21 6.58
C ASP A 217 -7.73 15.01 5.18
N VAL A 218 -8.06 13.76 4.83
CA VAL A 218 -8.77 13.44 3.61
C VAL A 218 -10.21 13.96 3.66
N GLU A 219 -10.60 14.65 2.61
CA GLU A 219 -11.97 15.12 2.46
C GLU A 219 -12.86 14.03 1.86
N PHE A 220 -14.06 13.88 2.41
CA PHE A 220 -15.08 13.00 1.88
C PHE A 220 -16.12 13.81 1.10
N THR A 221 -16.60 13.25 0.00
CA THR A 221 -17.76 13.77 -0.74
C THR A 221 -19.03 13.66 0.11
N ASN A 222 -20.12 14.29 -0.34
CA ASN A 222 -21.45 14.14 0.29
C ASN A 222 -21.91 12.67 0.33
N ALA A 223 -21.54 11.87 -0.69
CA ALA A 223 -21.75 10.43 -0.73
C ALA A 223 -20.80 9.64 0.21
N ARG A 224 -20.03 10.35 1.05
CA ARG A 224 -19.02 9.80 1.96
C ARG A 224 -17.97 8.95 1.24
N GLN A 225 -17.56 9.35 0.04
CA GLN A 225 -16.48 8.71 -0.70
C GLN A 225 -15.24 9.60 -0.67
N VAL A 226 -14.03 9.01 -0.59
CA VAL A 226 -12.80 9.80 -0.72
C VAL A 226 -12.63 10.22 -2.18
N ARG A 227 -12.32 11.50 -2.42
CA ARG A 227 -12.03 11.95 -3.79
C ARG A 227 -10.76 11.29 -4.31
N HIS A 228 -10.82 10.69 -5.49
CA HIS A 228 -9.70 9.88 -6.04
C HIS A 228 -8.41 10.71 -6.19
N CYS A 229 -8.52 12.00 -6.55
CA CYS A 229 -7.37 12.91 -6.66
C CYS A 229 -6.54 13.03 -5.39
N GLN A 230 -7.12 12.80 -4.21
CA GLN A 230 -6.39 12.85 -2.93
C GLN A 230 -5.48 11.64 -2.71
N LEU A 231 -5.60 10.60 -3.55
CA LEU A 231 -4.94 9.30 -3.36
C LEU A 231 -4.18 8.81 -4.60
N LEU A 232 -4.36 9.43 -5.79
CA LEU A 232 -3.84 8.94 -7.09
C LEU A 232 -2.73 9.80 -7.71
N TRP A 233 -1.93 10.49 -6.91
CA TRP A 233 -0.93 11.44 -7.43
C TRP A 233 0.50 11.18 -6.96
N THR A 234 1.48 11.55 -7.79
CA THR A 234 2.87 11.63 -7.36
C THR A 234 3.00 12.68 -6.25
N GLY A 235 3.72 12.37 -5.17
CA GLY A 235 3.78 13.22 -3.98
C GLY A 235 2.65 12.92 -2.99
N ASN A 236 1.80 13.92 -2.68
CA ASN A 236 0.83 13.83 -1.58
C ASN A 236 -0.16 12.65 -1.74
N GLY A 237 -0.60 12.34 -2.96
CA GLY A 237 -1.52 11.23 -3.21
C GLY A 237 -0.91 9.88 -2.82
N LEU A 238 0.30 9.60 -3.33
CA LEU A 238 1.10 8.42 -2.98
C LEU A 238 1.38 8.37 -1.47
N ALA A 239 1.79 9.49 -0.87
CA ALA A 239 2.10 9.57 0.55
C ALA A 239 0.87 9.26 1.43
N ARG A 240 -0.30 9.87 1.13
CA ARG A 240 -1.58 9.54 1.80
C ARG A 240 -1.92 8.08 1.61
N ASN A 241 -1.84 7.59 0.38
CA ASN A 241 -2.23 6.23 0.08
C ASN A 241 -1.38 5.21 0.85
N LEU A 242 -0.06 5.40 0.90
CA LEU A 242 0.84 4.54 1.67
C LEU A 242 0.58 4.65 3.18
N PHE A 243 0.47 5.86 3.72
CA PHE A 243 0.21 6.07 5.13
C PHE A 243 -1.09 5.39 5.56
N TYR A 244 -2.21 5.69 4.90
CA TYR A 244 -3.50 5.10 5.22
C TYR A 244 -3.52 3.59 5.00
N SER A 245 -2.79 3.07 4.01
CA SER A 245 -2.66 1.63 3.79
C SER A 245 -1.99 0.94 4.96
N ILE A 246 -0.87 1.47 5.45
CA ILE A 246 -0.18 0.92 6.64
C ILE A 246 -1.01 1.12 7.89
N MET A 247 -1.68 2.27 8.05
CA MET A 247 -2.53 2.49 9.23
C MET A 247 -3.70 1.51 9.25
N THR A 248 -4.26 1.14 8.09
CA THR A 248 -5.28 0.08 8.01
C THR A 248 -4.69 -1.25 8.50
N PHE A 249 -3.40 -1.50 8.24
CA PHE A 249 -2.73 -2.76 8.58
C PHE A 249 -2.61 -2.87 10.09
N ILE A 250 -2.09 -1.80 10.68
CA ILE A 250 -1.94 -1.67 12.12
C ILE A 250 -3.31 -1.70 12.78
N HIS A 251 -4.31 -1.02 12.21
CA HIS A 251 -5.68 -1.04 12.70
C HIS A 251 -6.22 -2.46 12.75
N ASN A 252 -6.34 -3.15 11.61
CA ASN A 252 -6.91 -4.49 11.54
C ASN A 252 -6.16 -5.49 12.42
N ARG A 253 -4.83 -5.38 12.52
CA ARG A 253 -4.05 -6.23 13.42
C ARG A 253 -4.39 -5.99 14.89
N SER A 254 -4.56 -4.71 15.24
CA SER A 254 -4.49 -4.25 16.62
C SER A 254 -5.81 -3.86 17.25
N VAL A 255 -6.94 -3.69 16.54
CA VAL A 255 -8.14 -3.02 17.10
C VAL A 255 -8.45 -3.52 18.52
N ILE A 256 -8.43 -2.59 19.47
CA ILE A 256 -8.73 -2.77 20.89
C ILE A 256 -9.92 -1.87 21.20
N GLY A 257 -11.08 -2.47 21.41
CA GLY A 257 -12.29 -1.85 21.92
C GLY A 257 -13.28 -2.92 22.35
N TYR A 258 -14.23 -2.57 23.21
CA TYR A 258 -15.35 -3.45 23.59
C TYR A 258 -16.63 -2.85 23.03
N LYS A 259 -17.47 -3.65 22.38
CA LYS A 259 -18.84 -3.27 22.05
C LYS A 259 -19.77 -4.17 22.84
N ASN A 260 -20.58 -3.58 23.72
CA ASN A 260 -21.55 -4.29 24.58
C ASN A 260 -20.90 -5.44 25.38
N GLY A 261 -19.73 -5.22 25.99
CA GLY A 261 -19.03 -6.24 26.78
C GLY A 261 -18.38 -7.38 25.96
N ARG A 262 -18.47 -7.35 24.62
CA ARG A 262 -17.75 -8.28 23.73
C ARG A 262 -16.50 -7.61 23.15
N PRO A 263 -15.37 -8.32 22.97
CA PRO A 263 -14.21 -7.77 22.31
C PRO A 263 -14.56 -7.35 20.87
N ALA A 264 -14.53 -6.04 20.60
CA ALA A 264 -14.45 -5.48 19.25
C ALA A 264 -12.97 -5.48 18.86
N GLY A 265 -12.46 -6.67 18.58
CA GLY A 265 -11.03 -6.96 18.49
C GLY A 265 -10.51 -7.11 17.06
N GLY A 266 -9.29 -6.65 16.81
CA GLY A 266 -8.53 -6.94 15.60
C GLY A 266 -8.04 -8.39 15.57
N VAL A 267 -7.21 -8.72 14.59
CA VAL A 267 -6.66 -10.08 14.39
C VAL A 267 -6.05 -10.64 15.68
N ARG A 268 -5.27 -9.85 16.44
CA ARG A 268 -4.67 -10.31 17.70
C ARG A 268 -5.69 -10.87 18.70
N GLN A 269 -6.86 -10.24 18.82
CA GLN A 269 -7.87 -10.67 19.77
C GLN A 269 -8.57 -11.95 19.30
N ILE A 270 -8.83 -12.07 17.99
CA ILE A 270 -9.39 -13.27 17.37
C ILE A 270 -8.50 -14.46 17.68
N VAL A 271 -7.19 -14.31 17.42
CA VAL A 271 -6.25 -15.44 17.49
C VAL A 271 -5.78 -15.75 18.91
N LYS A 272 -5.92 -14.80 19.85
CA LYS A 272 -5.66 -15.01 21.28
C LYS A 272 -6.54 -16.12 21.85
N ALA A 273 -7.78 -16.24 21.41
CA ALA A 273 -8.69 -17.33 21.81
C ALA A 273 -8.18 -18.72 21.40
N TYR A 274 -7.26 -18.78 20.44
CA TYR A 274 -6.65 -20.00 19.92
C TYR A 274 -5.17 -20.14 20.31
N GLY A 275 -4.66 -19.31 21.24
CA GLY A 275 -3.30 -19.38 21.74
C GLY A 275 -2.20 -18.95 20.75
N ILE A 276 -2.55 -18.38 19.60
CA ILE A 276 -1.58 -17.96 18.58
C ILE A 276 -0.96 -16.61 19.02
N THR A 277 0.34 -16.64 19.27
CA THR A 277 1.16 -15.51 19.74
C THR A 277 2.33 -15.21 18.80
N ASP A 278 2.69 -16.15 17.91
CA ASP A 278 3.71 -15.94 16.89
C ASP A 278 3.42 -14.73 16.00
N ALA A 279 4.38 -13.81 15.91
CA ALA A 279 4.21 -12.55 15.20
C ALA A 279 4.06 -12.74 13.68
N LYS A 280 4.79 -13.68 13.06
CA LYS A 280 4.70 -13.93 11.61
C LYS A 280 3.30 -14.47 11.27
N LYS A 281 2.78 -15.42 12.05
CA LYS A 281 1.41 -15.94 11.87
C LYS A 281 0.35 -14.85 12.03
N ILE A 282 0.49 -13.99 13.04
CA ILE A 282 -0.41 -12.83 13.23
C ILE A 282 -0.35 -11.88 12.02
N ASN A 283 0.83 -11.64 11.45
CA ASN A 283 0.96 -10.78 10.27
C ASN A 283 0.32 -11.39 9.02
N TYR A 284 0.44 -12.70 8.80
CA TYR A 284 -0.28 -13.38 7.71
C TYR A 284 -1.79 -13.36 7.89
N LEU A 285 -2.28 -13.54 9.12
CA LEU A 285 -3.71 -13.40 9.41
C LEU A 285 -4.18 -11.96 9.24
N THR A 286 -3.32 -10.98 9.53
CA THR A 286 -3.57 -9.56 9.23
C THR A 286 -3.64 -9.33 7.73
N LEU A 287 -2.77 -9.94 6.93
CA LEU A 287 -2.85 -9.89 5.47
C LEU A 287 -4.19 -10.44 4.97
N ILE A 288 -4.68 -11.56 5.51
CA ILE A 288 -6.01 -12.10 5.16
C ILE A 288 -7.14 -11.11 5.48
N SER A 289 -7.02 -10.33 6.56
CA SER A 289 -8.02 -9.33 6.94
C SER A 289 -8.19 -8.18 5.92
N TYR A 290 -7.30 -8.05 4.95
CA TYR A 290 -7.47 -7.10 3.84
C TYR A 290 -8.35 -7.59 2.72
N GLY A 291 -8.59 -8.90 2.65
CA GLY A 291 -9.55 -9.46 1.72
C GLY A 291 -10.94 -8.87 1.96
N ARG A 292 -11.81 -9.02 0.95
CA ARG A 292 -13.20 -8.50 0.94
C ARG A 292 -14.01 -8.74 2.21
N ASN A 293 -13.73 -9.82 2.94
CA ASN A 293 -14.48 -10.27 4.11
C ASN A 293 -13.82 -9.86 5.45
N GLY A 294 -12.73 -9.10 5.44
CA GLY A 294 -12.19 -8.46 6.62
C GLY A 294 -11.78 -9.42 7.75
N LEU A 295 -11.96 -8.95 8.98
CA LEU A 295 -11.73 -9.71 10.22
C LEU A 295 -12.62 -10.96 10.33
N ALA A 296 -13.83 -10.94 9.76
CA ALA A 296 -14.73 -12.09 9.78
C ALA A 296 -14.12 -13.30 9.04
N LYS A 297 -13.38 -13.06 7.95
CA LYS A 297 -12.66 -14.12 7.25
C LYS A 297 -11.55 -14.72 8.11
N VAL A 298 -10.83 -13.88 8.85
CA VAL A 298 -9.77 -14.35 9.76
C VAL A 298 -10.35 -15.26 10.85
N ALA A 299 -11.44 -14.84 11.48
CA ALA A 299 -12.13 -15.64 12.49
C ALA A 299 -12.60 -16.99 11.93
N ALA A 300 -13.29 -16.98 10.78
CA ALA A 300 -13.76 -18.20 10.14
C ALA A 300 -12.62 -19.14 9.72
N THR A 301 -11.51 -18.59 9.21
CA THR A 301 -10.33 -19.38 8.83
C THR A 301 -9.70 -20.06 10.03
N ILE A 302 -9.45 -19.34 11.13
CA ILE A 302 -8.85 -19.94 12.33
C ILE A 302 -9.80 -20.94 12.99
N GLU A 303 -11.10 -20.64 13.05
CA GLU A 303 -12.09 -21.59 13.55
C GLU A 303 -12.09 -22.88 12.72
N THR A 304 -12.03 -22.77 11.39
CA THR A 304 -11.95 -23.94 10.50
C THR A 304 -10.68 -24.74 10.74
N MET A 305 -9.51 -24.11 10.86
CA MET A 305 -8.25 -24.79 11.19
C MET A 305 -8.31 -25.50 12.53
N SER A 306 -8.93 -24.87 13.55
CA SER A 306 -9.05 -25.45 14.89
C SER A 306 -9.94 -26.70 14.95
N LYS A 307 -10.83 -26.86 13.96
CA LYS A 307 -11.76 -27.99 13.85
C LYS A 307 -11.34 -29.01 12.79
N ASP A 308 -10.23 -28.77 12.10
CA ASP A 308 -9.71 -29.67 11.07
C ASP A 308 -9.22 -30.98 11.72
N PRO A 309 -9.81 -32.14 11.39
CA PRO A 309 -9.40 -33.42 11.96
C PRO A 309 -7.92 -33.76 11.71
N SER A 310 -7.34 -33.26 10.60
CA SER A 310 -5.91 -33.47 10.30
C SER A 310 -4.98 -32.68 11.24
N LEU A 311 -5.53 -31.70 11.96
CA LEU A 311 -4.81 -30.87 12.94
C LEU A 311 -5.19 -31.21 14.39
N ALA A 312 -5.89 -32.33 14.62
CA ALA A 312 -6.27 -32.76 15.96
C ALA A 312 -5.03 -32.92 16.85
N GLY A 313 -5.01 -32.23 18.00
CA GLY A 313 -3.88 -32.22 18.93
C GLY A 313 -2.69 -31.35 18.52
N VAL A 314 -2.72 -30.71 17.34
CA VAL A 314 -1.65 -29.81 16.89
C VAL A 314 -1.86 -28.42 17.48
N ASN A 315 -0.84 -27.90 18.15
CA ASN A 315 -0.84 -26.52 18.61
C ASN A 315 -0.52 -25.57 17.44
N LEU A 316 -1.53 -24.81 16.98
CA LEU A 316 -1.39 -23.85 15.90
C LEU A 316 -0.30 -22.80 16.15
N ASN A 317 0.01 -22.49 17.41
CA ASN A 317 1.07 -21.54 17.75
C ASN A 317 2.48 -22.10 17.50
N THR A 318 2.72 -23.39 17.75
CA THR A 318 4.04 -24.02 17.60
C THR A 318 4.20 -24.78 16.28
N MET A 319 3.12 -24.95 15.50
CA MET A 319 3.18 -25.48 14.14
C MET A 319 4.22 -24.73 13.29
N PRO A 320 5.08 -25.41 12.51
CA PRO A 320 5.98 -24.76 11.57
C PRO A 320 5.25 -23.77 10.64
N LEU A 321 5.88 -22.64 10.31
CA LEU A 321 5.23 -21.55 9.56
C LEU A 321 4.79 -22.01 8.16
N ASP A 322 5.62 -22.79 7.48
CA ASP A 322 5.33 -23.37 6.16
C ASP A 322 4.06 -24.23 6.18
N GLN A 323 3.92 -25.13 7.16
CA GLN A 323 2.72 -25.94 7.36
C GLN A 323 1.51 -25.05 7.66
N PHE A 324 1.67 -24.07 8.53
CA PHE A 324 0.60 -23.12 8.87
C PHE A 324 0.08 -22.37 7.64
N LEU A 325 0.98 -21.90 6.77
CA LEU A 325 0.63 -21.21 5.54
C LEU A 325 -0.08 -22.12 4.53
N GLU A 326 0.35 -23.37 4.42
CA GLU A 326 -0.31 -24.35 3.54
C GLU A 326 -1.79 -24.54 3.91
N HIS A 327 -2.10 -24.65 5.20
CA HIS A 327 -3.49 -24.72 5.66
C HIS A 327 -4.24 -23.40 5.44
N LEU A 328 -3.61 -22.25 5.72
CA LEU A 328 -4.23 -20.96 5.50
C LEU A 328 -4.61 -20.71 4.03
N GLU A 329 -3.80 -21.15 3.08
CA GLU A 329 -4.06 -20.99 1.65
C GLU A 329 -5.27 -21.76 1.16
N LYS A 330 -5.44 -22.99 1.65
CA LYS A 330 -6.62 -23.81 1.36
C LYS A 330 -7.91 -23.08 1.77
N MET A 331 -7.83 -22.28 2.82
CA MET A 331 -8.97 -21.61 3.44
C MET A 331 -9.13 -20.14 3.03
N SER A 332 -8.10 -19.50 2.47
CA SER A 332 -8.08 -18.07 2.14
C SER A 332 -7.77 -17.83 0.66
N PRO A 333 -8.80 -17.55 -0.16
CA PRO A 333 -8.61 -17.18 -1.57
C PRO A 333 -7.68 -15.98 -1.76
N TYR A 334 -7.72 -15.01 -0.84
CA TYR A 334 -6.86 -13.83 -0.89
C TYR A 334 -5.38 -14.17 -0.67
N LEU A 335 -5.07 -15.09 0.26
CA LEU A 335 -3.68 -15.51 0.49
C LEU A 335 -3.17 -16.34 -0.69
N LYS A 336 -3.99 -17.25 -1.22
CA LYS A 336 -3.68 -18.01 -2.44
C LYS A 336 -3.40 -17.09 -3.63
N GLU A 337 -4.24 -16.07 -3.84
CA GLU A 337 -4.02 -15.04 -4.84
C GLU A 337 -2.71 -14.28 -4.62
N THR A 338 -2.43 -13.90 -3.37
CA THR A 338 -1.18 -13.22 -3.01
C THR A 338 0.04 -14.06 -3.37
N ARG A 339 0.05 -15.37 -3.07
CA ARG A 339 1.15 -16.26 -3.47
C ARG A 339 1.26 -16.45 -4.98
N ASN A 340 0.14 -16.50 -5.69
CA ASN A 340 0.16 -16.50 -7.15
C ASN A 340 0.81 -15.22 -7.71
N LYS A 341 0.49 -14.05 -7.14
CA LYS A 341 1.13 -12.78 -7.50
C LYS A 341 2.60 -12.69 -7.09
N MET A 342 3.00 -13.39 -6.04
CA MET A 342 4.41 -13.58 -5.71
C MET A 342 5.13 -14.45 -6.73
N ASN A 343 4.50 -15.52 -7.24
CA ASN A 343 5.09 -16.33 -8.32
C ASN A 343 5.30 -15.53 -9.61
N GLU A 344 4.30 -14.76 -10.02
CA GLU A 344 4.42 -13.84 -11.17
C GLU A 344 5.51 -12.78 -10.94
N PHE A 345 5.71 -12.33 -9.69
CA PHE A 345 6.83 -11.45 -9.32
C PHE A 345 8.18 -12.16 -9.47
N LEU A 346 8.30 -13.39 -8.96
CA LEU A 346 9.55 -14.18 -9.01
C LEU A 346 9.98 -14.47 -10.45
N ASP A 347 9.03 -14.68 -11.36
CA ASP A 347 9.30 -14.80 -12.80
C ASP A 347 9.98 -13.54 -13.35
N ASN A 348 9.45 -12.36 -13.02
CA ASN A 348 10.02 -11.07 -13.45
C ASN A 348 11.33 -10.72 -12.74
N TYR A 349 11.51 -11.24 -11.52
CA TYR A 349 12.73 -11.08 -10.72
C TYR A 349 13.82 -12.10 -11.12
N GLN A 350 13.46 -13.15 -11.87
CA GLN A 350 14.35 -14.25 -12.25
C GLN A 350 14.88 -15.04 -11.05
N ALA A 351 14.04 -15.27 -10.03
CA ALA A 351 14.36 -16.12 -8.88
C ALA A 351 13.55 -17.41 -8.88
N GLU A 352 14.07 -18.42 -8.18
CA GLU A 352 13.40 -19.70 -7.99
C GLU A 352 12.08 -19.56 -7.23
N LYS A 353 11.05 -20.28 -7.68
CA LYS A 353 9.73 -20.39 -7.03
C LYS A 353 9.75 -21.43 -5.92
N ASN A 354 10.31 -21.06 -4.78
CA ASN A 354 10.27 -21.88 -3.57
C ASN A 354 9.49 -21.19 -2.43
N PRO A 355 9.05 -21.93 -1.39
CA PRO A 355 8.24 -21.36 -0.30
C PRO A 355 8.91 -20.18 0.41
N SER A 356 10.24 -20.23 0.59
CA SER A 356 10.99 -19.14 1.22
C SER A 356 10.90 -17.86 0.39
N ASN A 357 11.15 -17.95 -0.91
CA ASN A 357 11.09 -16.79 -1.81
C ASN A 357 9.67 -16.23 -1.97
N GLN A 358 8.65 -17.09 -1.91
CA GLN A 358 7.24 -16.66 -1.98
C GLN A 358 6.81 -15.83 -0.76
N THR A 359 7.53 -15.88 0.36
CA THR A 359 7.30 -14.98 1.50
C THR A 359 7.78 -13.55 1.23
N GLY A 360 8.57 -13.32 0.19
CA GLY A 360 9.19 -12.01 -0.07
C GLY A 360 10.42 -11.73 0.79
N ALA A 361 10.93 -12.70 1.54
CA ALA A 361 12.16 -12.57 2.34
C ALA A 361 13.36 -12.04 1.51
N LEU A 362 13.47 -12.44 0.24
CA LEU A 362 14.52 -11.97 -0.67
C LEU A 362 14.47 -10.45 -0.94
N CYS A 363 13.31 -9.82 -0.70
CA CYS A 363 13.05 -8.42 -1.00
C CYS A 363 13.32 -7.48 0.16
N VAL A 364 13.78 -7.99 1.30
CA VAL A 364 14.05 -7.19 2.49
C VAL A 364 15.56 -7.24 2.82
N GLU A 365 16.11 -6.10 3.25
CA GLU A 365 17.54 -5.90 3.59
C GLU A 365 17.89 -6.19 5.05
#